data_AF-A0A495J9A1-F1
#
_entry.id   AF-A0A495J9A1-F1
#
_cell.length_a   1.000
_cell.length_b   1.000
_cell.length_c   1.000
_cell.angle_alpha   90.00
_cell.angle_beta   90.00
_cell.angle_gamma   90.00
#
_symmetry.space_group_name_H-M   'P 1'
#
loop_
_entity.id
_entity.type
_entity.pdbx_description
1 polymer ?
#
loop_
_entity_poly.entity_id
_entity_poly.type
_entity_poly.pdbx_seq_one_letter_code
_entity_poly.pdbx_strand_id
1 'polypeptide(L)' 'MIQSTLLFLSAGDITIIVILALFLFGGKKIPELARGLGKGIKEFKDAQDGVNPSANNTEKKA' A
#
# COMPACT_ATOMS: atom_id res chain seq x y z
N MET A 1 -13.65 29.62 -13.82
CA MET A 1 -12.32 29.79 -13.18
C MET A 1 -12.20 28.95 -11.90
N ILE A 2 -13.10 29.07 -10.92
CA ILE A 2 -13.03 28.29 -9.66
C ILE A 2 -13.16 26.76 -9.87
N GLN A 3 -14.05 26.32 -10.77
CA GLN A 3 -14.20 24.89 -11.12
C GLN A 3 -12.95 24.27 -11.75
N SER A 4 -12.18 25.06 -12.52
CA SER A 4 -10.93 24.59 -13.12
C SER A 4 -9.90 24.37 -12.01
N THR A 5 -9.73 25.31 -11.09
CA THR A 5 -8.83 25.19 -9.93
C THR A 5 -9.21 24.03 -8.99
N LEU A 6 -10.51 23.78 -8.79
CA LEU A 6 -10.99 22.63 -8.01
C LEU A 6 -10.70 21.27 -8.68
N LEU A 7 -10.81 21.19 -10.02
CA LEU A 7 -10.39 20.01 -10.79
C LEU A 7 -8.88 19.77 -10.70
N PHE A 8 -8.08 20.84 -10.70
CA PHE A 8 -6.62 20.75 -10.51
C PHE A 8 -6.24 20.28 -9.09
N LEU A 9 -6.94 20.77 -8.06
CA LEU A 9 -6.68 20.45 -6.64
C LEU A 9 -7.02 18.99 -6.25
N SER A 10 -7.91 18.34 -7.01
CA SER A 10 -8.41 16.99 -6.67
C SER A 10 -7.61 15.86 -7.33
N ALA A 11 -7.26 15.99 -8.62
CA ALA A 11 -6.63 14.90 -9.39
C ALA A 11 -5.29 15.27 -10.06
N GLY A 12 -5.06 16.57 -10.31
CA GLY A 12 -3.85 17.04 -11.00
C GLY A 12 -2.60 16.98 -10.12
N ASP A 13 -2.72 17.47 -8.88
CA ASP A 13 -1.58 17.60 -7.96
C ASP A 13 -1.00 16.25 -7.54
N ILE A 14 -1.87 15.28 -7.24
CA ILE A 14 -1.44 13.91 -6.88
C ILE A 14 -0.69 13.27 -8.04
N THR A 15 -1.15 13.46 -9.27
CA THR A 15 -0.50 12.90 -10.46
C THR A 15 0.91 13.47 -10.65
N ILE A 16 1.09 14.78 -10.44
CA ILE A 16 2.40 15.44 -10.50
C ILE A 16 3.34 14.91 -9.42
N ILE A 17 2.86 14.77 -8.18
CA ILE A 17 3.67 14.23 -7.06
C ILE A 17 4.08 12.78 -7.35
N VAL A 18 3.16 11.96 -7.85
CA VAL A 18 3.44 10.57 -8.22
C VAL A 18 4.47 10.50 -9.35
N ILE A 19 4.35 11.33 -10.39
CA ILE A 19 5.34 11.39 -11.48
C ILE A 19 6.71 11.81 -10.95
N LEU A 20 6.78 12.83 -10.10
CA LEU A 20 8.05 13.32 -9.53
C LEU A 20 8.69 12.27 -8.63
N ALA A 21 7.90 11.60 -7.80
CA ALA A 21 8.34 10.48 -6.98
C ALA A 21 8.84 9.31 -7.86
N LEU A 22 8.14 9.01 -8.96
CA LEU A 22 8.56 7.99 -9.91
C LEU A 22 9.85 8.35 -10.64
N PHE A 23 10.12 9.64 -10.86
CA PHE A 23 11.35 10.12 -11.47
C PHE A 23 12.54 10.03 -10.50
N LEU A 24 12.32 10.39 -9.23
CA LEU A 24 13.32 10.34 -8.17
C LEU A 24 13.66 8.90 -7.74
N PHE A 25 12.63 8.07 -7.53
CA PHE A 25 12.81 6.70 -7.06
C PHE A 25 12.89 5.66 -8.19
N GLY A 26 12.41 6.00 -9.39
CA GLY A 26 12.30 5.09 -10.52
C GLY A 26 11.02 4.24 -10.48
N GLY A 27 10.44 3.96 -11.64
CA GLY A 27 9.21 3.16 -11.79
C GLY A 27 9.25 1.76 -11.17
N LYS A 28 10.44 1.22 -10.97
CA LYS A 28 10.66 -0.13 -10.41
C LYS A 28 10.73 -0.15 -8.88
N LYS A 29 11.05 0.97 -8.21
CA LYS A 29 11.26 0.97 -6.75
C LYS A 29 9.98 1.08 -5.94
N ILE A 30 8.97 1.79 -6.43
CA ILE A 30 7.64 1.83 -5.79
C ILE A 30 7.03 0.41 -5.62
N PRO A 31 6.97 -0.45 -6.67
CA PRO A 31 6.44 -1.80 -6.52
C PRO A 31 7.37 -2.73 -5.72
N GLU A 32 8.67 -2.50 -5.74
CA GLU A 32 9.65 -3.25 -4.94
C GLU A 32 9.47 -2.96 -3.43
N LEU A 33 9.32 -1.69 -3.06
CA LEU A 33 9.02 -1.25 -1.70
C LEU A 33 7.64 -1.75 -1.22
N ALA A 34 6.61 -1.67 -2.08
CA ALA A 34 5.28 -2.20 -1.75
C ALA A 34 5.30 -3.72 -1.51
N ARG A 35 6.05 -4.48 -2.32
CA ARG A 35 6.25 -5.93 -2.12
C ARG A 35 7.02 -6.23 -0.84
N GLY A 36 8.06 -5.46 -0.52
CA GLY A 36 8.83 -5.60 0.71
C GLY A 36 7.98 -5.30 1.96
N LEU A 37 7.26 -4.18 1.96
CA LEU A 37 6.32 -3.81 3.02
C LEU A 37 5.20 -4.83 3.18
N GLY A 38 4.61 -5.31 2.08
CA GLY A 38 3.56 -6.31 2.12
C GLY A 38 4.01 -7.63 2.76
N LYS A 39 5.23 -8.09 2.46
CA LYS A 39 5.83 -9.25 3.13
C LYS A 39 6.06 -8.99 4.61
N GLY A 40 6.64 -7.82 4.96
CA GLY A 40 6.88 -7.44 6.35
C GLY A 40 5.59 -7.35 7.19
N ILE A 41 4.52 -6.76 6.64
CA ILE A 41 3.20 -6.69 7.29
C ILE A 41 2.62 -8.10 7.46
N LYS A 42 2.74 -8.97 6.46
CA LYS A 42 2.28 -10.36 6.55
C LYS A 42 3.03 -11.14 7.62
N GLU A 43 4.36 -11.08 7.64
CA GLU A 43 5.18 -11.75 8.66
C GLU A 43 4.91 -11.20 10.06
N PHE A 44 4.70 -9.88 10.18
CA PHE A 44 4.32 -9.24 11.43
C PHE A 44 2.94 -9.72 11.93
N LYS A 45 1.98 -9.87 11.02
CA LYS A 45 0.66 -10.40 11.35
C LYS A 45 0.70 -11.89 11.69
N ASP A 46 1.44 -12.70 10.92
CA ASP A 46 1.62 -14.13 11.19
C ASP A 46 2.29 -14.35 12.56
N ALA A 47 3.26 -13.52 12.95
CA ALA A 47 3.89 -13.55 14.26
C ALA A 47 2.95 -13.11 15.39
N GLN A 48 2.12 -12.08 15.17
CA GLN A 48 1.10 -11.68 16.15
C GLN A 48 0.02 -12.75 16.34
N ASP A 49 -0.45 -13.33 15.24
CA ASP A 49 -1.51 -14.35 15.26
C ASP A 49 -0.98 -15.68 15.84
N GLY A 50 0.29 -16.03 15.61
CA GLY A 50 0.97 -17.17 16.24
C GLY A 50 1.22 -17.02 17.75
N VAL A 51 1.24 -15.80 18.27
CA VAL A 51 1.30 -15.50 19.71
C VAL A 51 -0.07 -15.58 20.39
N ASN A 52 -1.16 -15.59 19.61
CA ASN A 52 -2.52 -15.82 20.10
C ASN A 52 -3.00 -17.24 19.70
N PRO A 53 -2.72 -18.28 20.49
CA PRO A 53 -3.03 -19.67 20.18
C PRO A 53 -4.53 -20.00 20.12
N SER A 54 -5.42 -19.01 20.01
CA SER A 54 -6.88 -19.17 19.97
C SER A 54 -7.54 -18.77 18.64
N ALA A 55 -6.79 -18.50 17.57
CA ALA A 55 -7.36 -18.04 16.29
C ALA A 55 -7.22 -19.01 15.09
N ASN A 56 -7.06 -20.32 15.30
CA ASN A 56 -7.01 -21.30 14.19
C ASN A 56 -8.06 -22.44 14.33
N ASN A 57 -9.32 -22.09 14.49
CA ASN A 57 -10.43 -23.06 14.40
C ASN A 57 -11.58 -22.54 13.54
N THR A 58 -11.33 -22.16 12.29
CA THR A 58 -12.41 -22.07 11.31
C THR A 58 -11.92 -22.40 9.90
N GLU A 59 -12.58 -23.40 9.31
CA GLU A 59 -12.57 -23.76 7.88
C GLU A 59 -11.36 -24.51 7.29
N LYS A 60 -11.10 -25.71 7.82
CA LYS A 60 -10.82 -26.87 6.94
C LYS A 60 -11.34 -28.17 7.51
N LYS A 61 -12.66 -28.37 7.50
CA LYS A 61 -13.32 -29.69 7.48
C LYS A 61 -14.85 -29.53 7.37
N ALA A 62 -15.39 -29.68 6.16
CA ALA A 62 -16.66 -30.34 5.83
C ALA A 62 -16.73 -30.47 4.31
#